data_AF-A0A2D5K962-F1
#
_entry.id   AF-A0A2D5K962-F1
#
_cell.length_a   1.000
_cell.length_b   1.000
_cell.length_c   1.000
_cell.angle_alpha   90.00
_cell.angle_beta   90.00
_cell.angle_gamma   90.00
#
_symmetry.space_group_name_H-M   'P 1'
#
loop_
_entity.id
_entity.type
_entity.pdbx_description
1 polymer ?
#
loop_
_entity_poly.entity_id
_entity_poly.type
_entity_poly.pdbx_seq_one_letter_code
_entity_poly.pdbx_strand_id
1 'polypeptide(L)'
;MAEGLPDDLKTEKVIFLAHQAIEITFNPENSKAEEYLHLRQVNHNEVIEEANEELEKYAKRYPFGYIISNNSEYKELVLNGYKYVLESKVYDYDHLNRHPEEDELIVFEYFLIDLYNGKAYKVFELDEMKVYDAKLFIRKFSKVLKKNGYREDF
;
A
#
# COMPACT_ATOMS: atom_id res chain seq x y z
N MET A 1 11.47 -11.66 -14.18
CA MET A 1 10.80 -12.77 -13.45
C MET A 1 11.03 -12.49 -11.97
N ALA A 2 10.07 -12.70 -11.08
CA ALA A 2 10.34 -12.53 -9.65
C ALA A 2 11.09 -13.78 -9.18
N GLU A 3 12.41 -13.80 -9.36
CA GLU A 3 13.23 -14.67 -8.53
C GLU A 3 12.97 -14.28 -7.07
N GLY A 4 12.62 -15.25 -6.24
CA GLY A 4 12.83 -15.13 -4.81
C GLY A 4 11.74 -14.46 -3.99
N LEU A 5 10.45 -14.61 -4.27
CA LEU A 5 9.49 -14.48 -3.15
C LEU A 5 9.83 -15.51 -2.06
N PRO A 6 9.62 -15.19 -0.78
CA PRO A 6 10.01 -16.06 0.32
C PRO A 6 9.12 -17.32 0.43
N ASP A 7 9.73 -18.50 0.51
CA ASP A 7 9.03 -19.80 0.46
C ASP A 7 8.00 -20.01 1.57
N ASP A 8 8.16 -19.34 2.72
CA ASP A 8 7.30 -19.45 3.91
C ASP A 8 6.09 -18.50 3.92
N LEU A 9 5.82 -17.78 2.82
CA LEU A 9 4.63 -16.92 2.65
C LEU A 9 3.29 -17.64 2.91
N LYS A 10 3.24 -18.97 2.74
CA LYS A 10 2.04 -19.78 3.01
C LYS A 10 1.74 -19.92 4.50
N THR A 11 2.77 -19.85 5.35
CA THR A 11 2.68 -20.09 6.79
C THR A 11 2.78 -18.81 7.59
N GLU A 12 3.51 -17.83 7.06
CA GLU A 12 3.71 -16.53 7.70
C GLU A 12 2.58 -15.55 7.37
N LYS A 13 2.39 -14.58 8.26
CA LYS A 13 1.39 -13.52 8.07
C LYS A 13 1.98 -12.32 7.34
N VAL A 14 1.20 -11.77 6.41
CA VAL A 14 1.50 -10.50 5.73
C VAL A 14 0.70 -9.37 6.35
N ILE A 15 1.35 -8.25 6.61
CA ILE A 15 0.71 -7.00 7.00
C ILE A 15 0.33 -6.24 5.73
N PHE A 16 -0.96 -5.92 5.58
CA PHE A 16 -1.44 -4.95 4.61
C PHE A 16 -1.62 -3.59 5.29
N LEU A 17 -1.19 -2.53 4.60
CA LEU A 17 -1.26 -1.18 5.14
C LEU A 17 -2.55 -0.49 4.66
N ALA A 18 -3.35 -0.07 5.63
CA ALA A 18 -4.45 0.87 5.47
C ALA A 18 -3.92 2.30 5.35
N HIS A 19 -4.63 3.14 4.60
CA HIS A 19 -4.32 4.56 4.51
C HIS A 19 -4.73 5.29 5.79
N GLN A 20 -4.04 6.38 6.09
CA GLN A 20 -4.25 7.19 7.29
C GLN A 20 -4.54 8.63 6.89
N ALA A 21 -5.44 9.29 7.63
CA ALA A 21 -5.68 10.70 7.43
C ALA A 21 -4.39 11.50 7.66
N ILE A 22 -4.22 12.55 6.87
CA ILE A 22 -3.12 13.51 7.01
C ILE A 22 -3.66 14.87 7.47
N GLU A 23 -2.77 15.65 8.07
CA GLU A 23 -3.04 17.05 8.33
C GLU A 23 -3.15 17.83 7.01
N ILE A 24 -4.15 18.72 6.91
CA ILE A 24 -4.28 19.63 5.78
C ILE A 24 -3.44 20.87 6.08
N THR A 25 -2.37 21.09 5.32
CA THR A 25 -1.35 22.11 5.59
C THR A 25 -1.35 23.29 4.60
N PHE A 26 -2.03 23.17 3.47
CA PHE A 26 -2.09 24.21 2.44
C PHE A 26 -3.38 25.04 2.54
N ASN A 27 -3.30 26.34 2.31
CA ASN A 27 -4.48 27.22 2.37
C ASN A 27 -4.93 27.60 0.94
N PRO A 28 -6.17 27.24 0.53
CA PRO A 28 -6.65 27.52 -0.82
C PRO A 28 -6.75 29.02 -1.14
N GLU A 29 -6.78 29.91 -0.14
CA GLU A 29 -6.84 31.35 -0.34
C GLU A 29 -5.47 31.98 -0.66
N ASN A 30 -4.36 31.29 -0.39
CA ASN A 30 -3.02 31.84 -0.58
C ASN A 30 -2.62 31.93 -2.06
N SER A 31 -2.89 30.88 -2.84
CA SER A 31 -2.59 30.84 -4.27
C SER A 31 -3.29 29.66 -4.96
N LYS A 32 -3.39 29.71 -6.31
CA LYS A 32 -3.88 28.57 -7.12
C LYS A 32 -3.06 27.29 -6.93
N ALA A 33 -1.76 27.44 -6.66
CA ALA A 33 -0.87 26.32 -6.40
C ALA A 33 -1.25 25.64 -5.07
N GLU A 34 -1.43 26.42 -4.01
CA GLU A 34 -1.89 25.90 -2.71
C GLU A 34 -3.33 25.39 -2.76
N GLU A 35 -4.22 25.98 -3.56
CA GLU A 35 -5.58 25.47 -3.79
C GLU A 35 -5.55 24.03 -4.32
N TYR A 36 -4.70 23.75 -5.30
CA TYR A 36 -4.54 22.40 -5.83
C TYR A 36 -3.98 21.41 -4.80
N LEU A 37 -2.94 21.79 -4.05
CA LEU A 37 -2.36 20.92 -3.02
C LEU A 37 -3.34 20.67 -1.87
N HIS A 38 -4.08 21.70 -1.45
CA HIS A 38 -5.18 21.57 -0.50
C HIS A 38 -6.23 20.56 -0.98
N LEU A 39 -6.69 20.67 -2.23
CA LEU A 39 -7.64 19.72 -2.81
C LEU A 39 -7.11 18.28 -2.81
N ARG A 40 -5.81 18.06 -3.05
CA ARG A 40 -5.22 16.71 -2.98
C ARG A 40 -5.28 16.13 -1.57
N GLN A 41 -4.92 16.92 -0.56
CA GLN A 41 -4.95 16.48 0.85
C GLN A 41 -6.39 16.21 1.33
N VAL A 42 -7.34 17.08 0.96
CA VAL A 42 -8.77 16.88 1.25
C VAL A 42 -9.28 15.61 0.58
N ASN A 43 -9.07 15.46 -0.74
CA ASN A 43 -9.53 14.28 -1.47
C ASN A 43 -8.96 12.98 -0.89
N HIS A 44 -7.68 12.98 -0.49
CA HIS A 44 -7.09 11.83 0.21
C HIS A 44 -7.92 11.49 1.46
N ASN A 45 -8.07 12.45 2.38
CA ASN A 45 -8.81 12.24 3.63
C ASN A 45 -10.28 11.81 3.42
N GLU A 46 -10.93 12.24 2.33
CA GLU A 46 -12.30 11.84 2.00
C GLU A 46 -12.38 10.38 1.50
N VAL A 47 -11.40 9.91 0.71
CA VAL A 47 -11.48 8.59 0.07
C VAL A 47 -10.92 7.46 0.92
N ILE A 48 -10.08 7.74 1.94
CA ILE A 48 -9.41 6.68 2.72
C ILE A 48 -10.38 5.78 3.48
N GLU A 49 -11.52 6.30 3.93
CA GLU A 49 -12.50 5.50 4.69
C GLU A 49 -13.05 4.37 3.82
N GLU A 50 -13.59 4.71 2.66
CA GLU A 50 -14.06 3.73 1.68
C GLU A 50 -12.93 2.80 1.20
N ALA A 51 -11.75 3.35 0.92
CA ALA A 51 -10.59 2.55 0.49
C ALA A 51 -10.18 1.50 1.54
N ASN A 52 -10.23 1.86 2.83
CA ASN A 52 -9.89 0.97 3.93
C ASN A 52 -10.98 -0.09 4.17
N GLU A 53 -12.27 0.27 4.08
CA GLU A 53 -13.37 -0.70 4.09
C GLU A 53 -13.26 -1.71 2.94
N GLU A 54 -12.91 -1.24 1.74
CA GLU A 54 -12.64 -2.10 0.61
C GLU A 54 -11.43 -3.01 0.85
N LEU A 55 -10.37 -2.52 1.49
CA LEU A 55 -9.22 -3.33 1.87
C LEU A 55 -9.62 -4.47 2.79
N GLU A 56 -10.40 -4.21 3.84
CA GLU A 56 -10.92 -5.25 4.74
C GLU A 56 -11.77 -6.29 3.99
N LYS A 57 -12.60 -5.83 3.07
CA LYS A 57 -13.47 -6.70 2.26
C LYS A 57 -12.67 -7.58 1.30
N TYR A 58 -11.69 -7.01 0.59
CA TYR A 58 -10.96 -7.70 -0.45
C TYR A 58 -9.77 -8.50 0.08
N ALA A 59 -9.17 -8.11 1.21
CA ALA A 59 -8.11 -8.87 1.87
C ALA A 59 -8.55 -10.29 2.24
N LYS A 60 -9.86 -10.53 2.47
CA LYS A 60 -10.43 -11.88 2.66
C LYS A 60 -10.22 -12.84 1.47
N ARG A 61 -9.85 -12.32 0.30
CA ARG A 61 -9.53 -13.11 -0.90
C ARG A 61 -8.04 -13.47 -0.98
N TYR A 62 -7.23 -12.96 -0.07
CA TYR A 62 -5.85 -13.37 0.10
C TYR A 62 -5.83 -14.76 0.76
N PRO A 63 -5.12 -15.74 0.19
CA PRO A 63 -5.26 -17.15 0.60
C PRO A 63 -4.48 -17.52 1.88
N PHE A 64 -3.62 -16.64 2.39
CA PHE A 64 -2.77 -16.92 3.55
C PHE A 64 -3.10 -16.01 4.74
N GLY A 65 -2.40 -16.20 5.85
CA GLY A 65 -2.58 -15.36 7.02
C GLY A 65 -2.26 -13.89 6.73
N TYR A 66 -3.11 -12.98 7.19
CA TYR A 66 -2.87 -11.54 7.07
C TYR A 66 -3.38 -10.78 8.30
N ILE A 67 -2.92 -9.54 8.42
CA ILE A 67 -3.49 -8.52 9.29
C ILE A 67 -3.50 -7.19 8.52
N ILE A 68 -4.43 -6.31 8.86
CA ILE A 68 -4.43 -4.93 8.38
C ILE A 68 -3.93 -4.06 9.53
N SER A 69 -2.96 -3.20 9.23
CA SER A 69 -2.42 -2.19 10.16
C SER A 69 -2.16 -0.91 9.37
N ASN A 70 -1.56 0.09 9.99
CA ASN A 70 -1.23 1.35 9.35
C ASN A 70 0.27 1.62 9.43
N ASN A 71 0.74 2.62 8.66
CA ASN A 71 2.17 2.91 8.53
C ASN A 71 2.81 3.30 9.89
N SER A 72 2.04 3.95 10.77
CA SER A 72 2.51 4.33 12.11
C SER A 72 2.61 3.17 13.11
N GLU A 73 1.81 2.12 12.96
CA GLU A 73 1.66 1.07 13.98
C GLU A 73 2.30 -0.27 13.59
N TYR A 74 2.48 -0.56 12.30
CA TYR A 74 2.91 -1.91 11.89
C TYR A 74 4.29 -2.29 12.44
N LYS A 75 5.15 -1.31 12.73
CA LYS A 75 6.48 -1.55 13.32
C LYS A 75 6.38 -2.17 14.71
N GLU A 76 5.31 -1.89 15.46
CA GLU A 76 5.05 -2.54 16.73
C GLU A 76 4.60 -4.00 16.55
N LEU A 77 3.97 -4.32 15.41
CA LEU A 77 3.61 -5.70 15.07
C LEU A 77 4.82 -6.57 14.73
N VAL A 78 5.96 -5.98 14.32
CA VAL A 78 7.23 -6.70 14.17
C VAL A 78 7.58 -7.43 15.48
N LEU A 79 7.36 -6.77 16.63
CA LEU A 79 7.63 -7.33 17.95
C LEU A 79 6.71 -8.51 18.29
N ASN A 80 5.55 -8.62 17.62
CA ASN A 80 4.58 -9.70 17.77
C ASN A 80 4.82 -10.86 16.78
N GLY A 81 5.98 -10.90 16.13
CA GLY A 81 6.40 -12.00 15.27
C GLY A 81 5.87 -11.95 13.84
N TYR A 82 5.29 -10.82 13.41
CA TYR A 82 4.92 -10.65 12.00
C TYR A 82 6.16 -10.49 11.12
N LYS A 83 6.27 -11.34 10.10
CA LYS A 83 7.46 -11.43 9.26
C LYS A 83 7.45 -10.50 8.05
N TYR A 84 6.28 -10.29 7.45
CA TYR A 84 6.19 -9.59 6.17
C TYR A 84 5.24 -8.40 6.21
N VAL A 85 5.62 -7.31 5.55
CA VAL A 85 4.75 -6.17 5.24
C VAL A 85 4.72 -5.94 3.74
N LEU A 86 3.55 -5.61 3.20
CA LEU A 86 3.42 -5.14 1.83
C LEU A 86 3.44 -3.60 1.83
N GLU A 87 4.61 -3.01 1.59
CA GLU A 87 4.90 -1.59 1.75
C GLU A 87 5.08 -0.88 0.40
N SER A 88 4.83 0.43 0.40
CA SER A 88 5.01 1.34 -0.73
C SER A 88 5.20 2.76 -0.23
N LYS A 89 5.96 3.59 -0.98
CA LYS A 89 6.13 5.02 -0.68
C LYS A 89 4.83 5.83 -0.70
N VAL A 90 3.73 5.27 -1.20
CA VAL A 90 2.44 5.95 -1.15
C VAL A 90 2.01 6.25 0.29
N TYR A 91 2.38 5.40 1.25
CA TYR A 91 2.01 5.51 2.66
C TYR A 91 2.83 6.55 3.44
N ASP A 92 3.82 7.18 2.79
CA ASP A 92 4.56 8.32 3.33
C ASP A 92 3.87 9.65 3.01
N TYR A 93 2.91 9.64 2.07
CA TYR A 93 2.10 10.80 1.66
C TYR A 93 2.84 12.02 1.12
N ASP A 94 4.17 11.98 0.98
CA ASP A 94 4.99 13.07 0.41
C ASP A 94 4.51 13.55 -0.97
N HIS A 95 3.93 12.64 -1.76
CA HIS A 95 3.37 12.95 -3.08
C HIS A 95 2.22 13.96 -3.04
N LEU A 96 1.52 14.07 -1.91
CA LEU A 96 0.42 15.03 -1.70
C LEU A 96 0.92 16.45 -1.42
N ASN A 97 2.21 16.61 -1.10
CA ASN A 97 2.82 17.89 -0.71
C ASN A 97 3.58 18.59 -1.85
N ARG A 98 3.52 18.05 -3.07
CA ARG A 98 4.23 18.58 -4.24
C ARG A 98 3.34 18.61 -5.46
N HIS A 99 3.56 19.58 -6.34
CA HIS A 99 2.97 19.50 -7.68
C HIS A 99 3.68 18.40 -8.47
N PRO A 100 2.95 17.53 -9.18
CA PRO A 100 3.57 16.69 -10.20
C PRO A 100 4.16 17.60 -11.30
N GLU A 101 5.27 17.18 -11.90
CA GLU A 101 5.77 17.86 -13.09
C GLU A 101 4.79 17.69 -14.26
N GLU A 102 4.78 18.62 -15.22
CA GLU A 102 3.96 18.47 -16.44
C GLU A 102 4.35 17.15 -17.14
N ASP A 103 3.33 16.35 -17.50
CA ASP A 103 3.47 15.00 -18.09
C ASP A 103 4.09 13.91 -17.18
N GLU A 104 4.24 14.16 -15.87
CA GLU A 104 4.70 13.14 -14.91
C GLU A 104 3.58 12.12 -14.60
N LEU A 105 3.80 10.84 -14.96
CA LEU A 105 3.01 9.74 -14.44
C LEU A 105 3.61 9.27 -13.10
N ILE A 106 2.97 9.63 -11.99
CA ILE A 106 3.37 9.15 -10.67
C ILE A 106 3.00 7.66 -10.54
N VAL A 107 4.03 6.82 -10.34
CA VAL A 107 3.91 5.37 -10.15
C VAL A 107 4.52 4.97 -8.82
N PHE A 108 3.77 4.20 -8.04
CA PHE A 108 4.17 3.63 -6.77
C PHE A 108 4.51 2.16 -6.91
N GLU A 109 5.74 1.82 -6.57
CA GLU A 109 6.20 0.43 -6.47
C GLU A 109 5.81 -0.15 -5.11
N TYR A 110 5.29 -1.37 -5.13
CA TYR A 110 4.96 -2.14 -3.93
C TYR A 110 5.96 -3.26 -3.73
N PHE A 111 6.42 -3.40 -2.49
CA PHE A 111 7.41 -4.37 -2.07
C PHE A 111 6.84 -5.23 -0.95
N LEU A 112 7.02 -6.53 -1.05
CA LEU A 112 6.96 -7.39 0.13
C LEU A 112 8.30 -7.27 0.85
N ILE A 113 8.31 -6.83 2.09
CA ILE A 113 9.54 -6.65 2.86
C ILE A 113 9.59 -7.69 3.98
N ASP A 114 10.69 -8.42 4.06
CA ASP A 114 11.04 -9.26 5.21
C ASP A 114 11.55 -8.36 6.34
N LEU A 115 10.77 -8.28 7.42
CA LEU A 115 11.01 -7.39 8.55
C LEU A 115 12.22 -7.80 9.41
N TYR A 116 12.70 -9.05 9.31
CA TYR A 116 13.84 -9.52 10.10
C TYR A 116 15.18 -9.17 9.48
N ASN A 117 15.28 -9.25 8.15
CA ASN A 117 16.55 -9.04 7.43
C ASN A 117 16.52 -7.83 6.48
N GLY A 118 15.38 -7.15 6.34
CA GLY A 118 15.19 -5.97 5.50
C GLY A 118 15.15 -6.26 4.00
N LYS A 119 15.05 -7.53 3.59
CA LYS A 119 15.04 -7.90 2.17
C LYS A 119 13.70 -7.52 1.55
N ALA A 120 13.77 -6.69 0.51
CA ALA A 120 12.62 -6.20 -0.23
C ALA A 120 12.43 -6.96 -1.55
N TYR A 121 11.20 -7.35 -1.83
CA TYR A 121 10.80 -8.04 -3.05
C TYR A 121 9.78 -7.20 -3.81
N LYS A 122 10.19 -6.56 -4.92
CA LYS A 122 9.24 -5.81 -5.76
C LYS A 122 8.18 -6.77 -6.30
N VAL A 123 6.90 -6.51 -5.99
CA VAL A 123 5.79 -7.38 -6.40
C VAL A 123 5.00 -6.79 -7.55
N PHE A 124 4.60 -5.53 -7.46
CA PHE A 124 3.84 -4.84 -8.51
C PHE A 124 3.98 -3.33 -8.34
N GLU A 125 3.32 -2.59 -9.24
CA GLU A 125 3.23 -1.13 -9.18
C GLU A 125 1.81 -0.67 -9.52
N LEU A 126 1.43 0.50 -9.00
CA LEU A 126 0.17 1.19 -9.29
C LEU A 126 0.47 2.65 -9.63
N ASP A 127 -0.25 3.21 -10.57
CA ASP A 127 -0.30 4.67 -10.72
C ASP A 127 -1.08 5.30 -9.56
N GLU A 128 -0.84 6.59 -9.33
CA GLU A 128 -1.47 7.34 -8.23
C GLU A 128 -3.00 7.21 -8.22
N MET A 129 -3.65 7.23 -9.39
CA MET A 129 -5.10 7.14 -9.51
C MET A 129 -5.69 5.82 -8.98
N LYS A 130 -4.86 4.80 -8.80
CA LYS A 130 -5.27 3.44 -8.43
C LYS A 130 -4.85 3.03 -7.03
N VAL A 131 -4.17 3.88 -6.27
CA VAL A 131 -3.64 3.51 -4.94
C VAL A 131 -4.73 3.29 -3.87
N TYR A 132 -5.95 3.76 -4.13
CA TYR A 132 -7.13 3.54 -3.29
C TYR A 132 -8.00 2.36 -3.77
N ASP A 133 -7.72 1.77 -4.93
CA ASP A 133 -8.45 0.60 -5.45
C ASP A 133 -7.92 -0.67 -4.76
N ALA A 134 -8.48 -0.97 -3.59
CA ALA A 134 -8.07 -2.12 -2.78
C ALA A 134 -8.34 -3.46 -3.49
N LYS A 135 -9.39 -3.52 -4.31
CA LYS A 135 -9.68 -4.70 -5.15
C LYS A 135 -8.55 -4.97 -6.13
N LEU A 136 -8.06 -3.92 -6.81
CA LEU A 136 -6.94 -4.01 -7.74
C LEU A 136 -5.65 -4.36 -7.02
N PHE A 137 -5.38 -3.72 -5.89
CA PHE A 137 -4.23 -4.01 -5.02
C PHE A 137 -4.14 -5.50 -4.68
N ILE A 138 -5.19 -6.07 -4.08
CA ILE A 138 -5.23 -7.50 -3.74
C ILE A 138 -5.15 -8.37 -4.99
N ARG A 139 -5.86 -8.01 -6.06
CA ARG A 139 -5.82 -8.76 -7.33
C ARG A 139 -4.41 -8.83 -7.92
N LYS A 140 -3.66 -7.72 -7.90
CA LYS A 140 -2.28 -7.67 -8.41
C LYS A 140 -1.36 -8.51 -7.53
N PHE A 141 -1.44 -8.38 -6.21
CA PHE A 141 -0.60 -9.18 -5.31
C PHE A 141 -0.88 -10.69 -5.46
N SER A 142 -2.15 -11.10 -5.49
CA SER A 142 -2.53 -12.49 -5.70
C SER A 142 -2.10 -13.04 -7.08
N LYS A 143 -2.04 -12.19 -8.11
CA LYS A 143 -1.49 -12.58 -9.43
C LYS A 143 0.01 -12.86 -9.36
N VAL A 144 0.75 -12.06 -8.57
CA VAL A 144 2.18 -12.24 -8.33
C VAL A 144 2.42 -13.54 -7.57
N LEU A 145 1.64 -13.83 -6.53
CA LEU A 145 1.69 -15.11 -5.81
C LEU A 145 1.46 -16.31 -6.73
N LYS A 146 0.38 -16.30 -7.53
CA LYS A 146 0.07 -17.40 -8.46
C LYS A 146 1.18 -17.65 -9.48
N LYS A 147 1.83 -16.60 -9.96
CA LYS A 147 2.96 -16.70 -10.90
C LYS A 147 4.19 -17.36 -10.28
N ASN A 148 4.36 -17.23 -8.96
CA ASN A 148 5.47 -17.80 -8.20
C ASN A 148 5.12 -19.12 -7.50
N GLY A 149 4.06 -19.82 -7.93
CA GLY A 149 3.74 -21.16 -7.43
C GLY A 149 2.95 -21.20 -6.12
N TYR A 150 2.60 -20.05 -5.54
CA TYR A 150 1.70 -19.97 -4.40
C TYR A 150 0.25 -20.18 -4.90
N ARG A 151 -0.18 -21.43 -4.92
CA ARG A 151 -1.58 -21.83 -5.15
C ARG A 151 -2.20 -22.29 -3.83
N GLU A 152 -3.52 -22.15 -3.72
CA GLU A 152 -4.30 -22.82 -2.69
C GLU A 152 -4.15 -24.33 -2.94
N ASP A 153 -3.54 -25.04 -1.99
CA ASP A 153 -3.55 -26.49 -1.97
C ASP A 153 -4.95 -26.87 -1.44
N PHE A 154 -5.89 -27.09 -2.36
CA PHE A 154 -7.21 -27.67 -2.05
C PHE A 154 -7.12 -29.20 -2.05
#